data_AF-A0A9E2PCH7-F1
#
_entry.id   AF-A0A9E2PCH7-F1
#
_cell.length_a   1.000
_cell.length_b   1.000
_cell.length_c   1.000
_cell.angle_alpha   90.00
_cell.angle_beta   90.00
_cell.angle_gamma   90.00
#
_symmetry.space_group_name_H-M   'P 1'
#
loop_
_entity.id
_entity.type
_entity.pdbx_description
1 polymer ?
#
loop_
_entity_poly.entity_id
_entity_poly.type
_entity_poly.pdbx_seq_one_letter_code
_entity_poly.pdbx_strand_id
1 'polypeptide(L)' 'MKKFWATLMFSVFALLTLFMTSGIAEDRQGAFTVTPNIGWYFFEGNQNLDDGITSGINLGYSITKNWAVEGSINYIDSD' A
#
# COMPACT_ATOMS: atom_id res chain seq x y z
N MET A 1 -21.88 -23.63 9.92
CA MET A 1 -21.38 -22.52 9.08
C MET A 1 -20.56 -21.48 9.87
N LYS A 2 -21.09 -20.82 10.92
CA LYS A 2 -20.32 -19.81 11.69
C LYS A 2 -18.97 -20.31 12.25
N LYS A 3 -18.93 -21.54 12.78
CA LYS A 3 -17.69 -22.16 13.29
C LYS A 3 -16.65 -22.38 12.19
N PHE A 4 -17.08 -22.77 10.99
CA PHE A 4 -16.20 -22.96 9.84
C PHE A 4 -15.54 -21.65 9.40
N TRP A 5 -16.32 -20.56 9.31
CA TRP A 5 -15.79 -19.23 8.99
C TRP A 5 -14.83 -18.70 10.06
N ALA A 6 -15.14 -18.92 11.34
CA ALA A 6 -14.23 -18.55 12.44
C ALA A 6 -12.91 -19.32 12.36
N THR A 7 -12.97 -20.64 12.12
CA THR A 7 -11.77 -21.46 11.92
C THR A 7 -10.97 -21.02 10.70
N LEU A 8 -11.63 -20.73 9.57
CA LEU A 8 -10.98 -20.24 8.36
C LEU A 8 -10.25 -18.92 8.60
N MET A 9 -10.92 -17.96 9.25
CA MET A 9 -10.35 -16.65 9.56
C MET A 9 -9.14 -16.77 10.51
N PHE A 10 -9.23 -17.62 11.53
CA PHE A 10 -8.11 -17.89 12.43
C PHE A 10 -6.92 -18.55 11.71
N SER A 11 -7.19 -19.51 10.82
CA SER A 11 -6.14 -20.16 10.02
C SER A 11 -5.45 -19.18 9.06
N VAL A 12 -6.19 -18.28 8.41
CA VAL A 12 -5.63 -17.23 7.55
C VAL A 12 -4.76 -16.28 8.39
N PHE A 13 -5.26 -15.83 9.53
CA PHE A 13 -4.50 -14.95 10.43
C PHE A 13 -3.20 -15.62 10.92
N ALA A 14 -3.27 -16.87 11.39
CA ALA A 14 -2.10 -17.63 11.81
C ALA A 14 -1.09 -17.80 10.66
N LEU A 15 -1.55 -18.10 9.45
CA LEU A 15 -0.70 -18.20 8.26
C LEU A 15 0.01 -16.86 7.96
N LEU A 16 -0.69 -15.73 8.05
CA LEU A 16 -0.09 -14.41 7.86
C LEU A 16 1.02 -14.11 8.89
N THR A 17 0.86 -14.53 10.14
CA THR A 17 1.89 -14.32 11.17
C THR A 17 3.19 -15.09 10.93
N LEU A 18 3.14 -16.20 10.18
CA LEU A 18 4.35 -16.98 9.84
C LEU A 18 5.25 -16.28 8.83
N PHE A 19 4.74 -15.30 8.08
CA PHE A 19 5.51 -14.51 7.11
C PHE A 19 6.04 -13.19 7.70
N MET A 20 5.86 -12.95 8.99
CA MET A 20 6.37 -11.76 9.66
C MET A 20 7.89 -11.89 9.87
N THR A 21 8.67 -11.27 8.98
CA THR A 21 10.12 -11.15 9.16
C THR A 21 10.44 -10.00 10.11
N SER A 22 11.50 -10.09 10.92
CA SER A 22 12.04 -8.94 11.65
C SER A 22 12.51 -7.88 10.65
N GLY A 23 11.70 -6.86 10.42
CA GLY A 23 12.05 -5.73 9.57
C GLY A 23 13.19 -4.94 10.23
N ILE A 24 14.42 -5.11 9.73
CA ILE A 24 15.46 -4.11 9.96
C ILE A 24 15.08 -2.95 9.03
N ALA A 25 14.46 -1.93 9.62
CA ALA A 25 14.03 -0.71 8.94
C ALA A 25 15.23 0.18 8.58
N GLU A 26 16.19 -0.39 7.85
CA GLU A 26 17.30 0.33 7.25
C GLU A 26 16.94 0.58 5.78
N ASP A 27 16.87 1.85 5.39
CA ASP A 27 16.83 2.23 3.98
C ASP A 27 18.20 1.93 3.37
N ARG A 28 18.28 0.80 2.69
CA ARG A 28 19.52 0.34 2.06
C ARG A 28 19.68 1.08 0.75
N GLN A 29 20.86 1.67 0.53
CA GLN A 29 21.22 2.16 -0.79
C GLN A 29 21.07 1.03 -1.83
N GLY A 30 20.36 1.32 -2.92
CA GLY A 30 20.00 0.36 -3.96
C GLY A 30 18.73 -0.45 -3.67
N ALA A 31 18.01 -0.21 -2.56
CA ALA A 31 16.76 -0.89 -2.26
C ALA A 31 15.66 -0.49 -3.26
N PHE A 32 14.88 -1.48 -3.66
CA PHE A 32 13.63 -1.28 -4.38
C PHE A 32 12.46 -1.53 -3.44
N THR A 33 11.53 -0.59 -3.39
CA THR A 33 10.38 -0.62 -2.49
C THR A 33 9.10 -0.67 -3.30
N VAL A 34 8.18 -1.55 -2.89
CA VAL A 34 6.84 -1.67 -3.45
C VAL A 34 5.84 -1.51 -2.32
N THR A 35 4.98 -0.50 -2.42
CA THR A 35 4.05 -0.15 -1.35
C THR A 35 2.62 -0.07 -1.90
N PRO A 36 1.72 -0.99 -1.54
CA PRO A 36 0.30 -0.78 -1.78
C PRO A 36 -0.19 0.38 -0.90
N ASN A 37 -1.06 1.23 -1.44
CA ASN A 37 -1.62 2.37 -0.73
C ASN A 37 -3.14 2.52 -0.96
N ILE A 38 -3.79 3.17 -0.02
CA ILE A 38 -5.18 3.60 -0.07
C ILE A 38 -5.30 4.95 0.64
N GLY A 39 -6.10 5.86 0.11
CA GLY A 39 -6.25 7.21 0.65
C GLY A 39 -7.53 7.88 0.19
N TRP A 40 -7.67 9.17 0.51
CA TRP A 40 -8.72 10.04 0.01
C TRP A 40 -8.11 11.10 -0.89
N TYR A 41 -8.69 11.34 -2.06
CA TYR A 41 -8.25 12.36 -3.00
C TYR A 41 -9.28 13.49 -3.04
N PHE A 42 -8.78 14.72 -3.02
CA PHE A 42 -9.59 15.93 -3.15
C PHE A 42 -9.21 16.62 -4.46
N PHE A 43 -10.13 16.65 -5.41
CA PHE A 43 -9.96 17.38 -6.67
C PHE A 43 -10.11 18.88 -6.43
N GLU A 44 -9.56 19.67 -7.35
CA GLU A 44 -9.77 21.12 -7.30
C GLU A 44 -11.23 21.43 -7.66
N GLY A 45 -11.91 22.28 -6.88
CA GLY A 45 -13.37 22.47 -7.01
C GLY A 45 -13.87 23.11 -8.31
N ASN A 46 -12.98 23.47 -9.23
CA ASN A 46 -13.31 23.89 -10.59
C ASN A 46 -13.29 22.71 -11.59
N GLN A 47 -12.93 21.51 -11.13
CA GLN A 47 -13.02 20.26 -11.87
C GLN A 47 -14.40 19.66 -11.57
N ASN A 48 -15.16 19.31 -12.60
CA ASN A 48 -16.45 18.62 -12.45
C ASN A 48 -16.18 17.11 -12.21
N LEU A 49 -15.51 16.82 -11.10
CA LEU A 49 -15.08 15.49 -10.67
C LEU A 49 -15.37 15.35 -9.17
N ASP A 50 -15.80 14.16 -8.77
CA ASP A 50 -16.12 13.87 -7.37
C ASP A 50 -14.86 13.45 -6.59
N ASP A 51 -14.72 13.99 -5.38
CA ASP A 51 -13.72 13.56 -4.40
C ASP A 51 -14.01 12.13 -3.93
N GLY A 52 -12.97 11.35 -3.62
CA GLY A 52 -13.22 9.95 -3.28
C GLY A 52 -12.02 9.15 -2.81
N ILE A 53 -12.28 7.85 -2.61
CA ILE A 53 -11.25 6.89 -2.25
C ILE A 53 -10.33 6.68 -3.45
N THR A 54 -9.04 6.90 -3.23
CA THR A 54 -7.98 6.52 -4.17
C THR A 54 -7.27 5.28 -3.66
N SER A 55 -6.89 4.38 -4.55
CA SER A 55 -6.06 3.22 -4.23
C SER A 55 -4.97 3.03 -5.27
N GLY A 56 -3.84 2.49 -4.86
CA GLY A 56 -2.70 2.47 -5.76
C GLY A 56 -1.51 1.68 -5.26
N ILE A 57 -0.42 1.85 -6.00
CA ILE A 57 0.89 1.28 -5.72
C ILE A 57 1.95 2.36 -5.88
N ASN A 58 2.87 2.45 -4.93
CA ASN A 58 4.08 3.25 -5.03
C ASN A 58 5.27 2.32 -5.28
N LEU A 59 6.15 2.76 -6.17
CA LEU A 59 7.44 2.15 -6.45
C LEU A 59 8.52 3.13 -6.04
N GLY A 60 9.50 2.69 -5.27
CA GLY A 60 10.63 3.50 -4.82
C GLY A 60 11.95 2.83 -5.15
N TYR A 61 12.96 3.63 -5.45
CA TYR A 61 14.35 3.17 -5.59
C TYR A 61 15.32 4.12 -4.90
N SER A 62 16.03 3.61 -3.89
CA SER A 62 17.03 4.37 -3.14
C SER A 62 18.34 4.44 -3.93
N ILE A 63 18.70 5.62 -4.46
CA ILE A 63 19.90 5.81 -5.30
C ILE A 63 21.15 5.97 -4.43
N THR A 64 21.04 6.78 -3.37
CA THR A 64 22.09 7.02 -2.37
C THR A 64 21.47 7.00 -0.97
N LYS A 65 22.27 7.14 0.08
CA LYS A 65 21.76 7.30 1.46
C LYS A 65 20.86 8.52 1.68
N ASN A 66 20.84 9.46 0.73
CA ASN A 66 20.14 10.75 0.85
C ASN A 66 19.17 11.04 -0.30
N TRP A 67 19.18 10.21 -1.35
CA TRP A 67 18.37 10.44 -2.55
C TRP A 67 17.73 9.15 -2.98
N ALA A 68 16.42 9.23 -3.23
CA ALA A 68 15.62 8.18 -3.83
C ALA A 68 14.78 8.78 -4.96
N VAL A 69 14.30 7.90 -5.84
CA VAL A 69 13.27 8.24 -6.82
C VAL A 69 12.03 7.41 -6.52
N GLU A 70 10.87 8.05 -6.60
CA GLU A 70 9.59 7.42 -6.34
C GLU A 70 8.63 7.68 -7.50
N GLY A 71 7.78 6.69 -7.78
CA GLY A 71 6.71 6.76 -8.74
C GLY A 71 5.44 6.17 -8.13
N SER A 72 4.29 6.79 -8.43
CA SER A 72 3.01 6.38 -7.85
C SER A 72 1.98 6.21 -8.96
N ILE A 73 1.26 5.08 -8.93
CA ILE A 73 0.13 4.81 -9.81
C ILE A 73 -1.10 4.68 -8.93
N ASN A 74 -2.10 5.52 -9.17
CA ASN A 74 -3.32 5.59 -8.38
C ASN A 74 -4.52 5.51 -9.30
N TYR A 75 -5.56 4.84 -8.82
CA TYR A 75 -6.88 4.77 -9.42
C TYR A 75 -7.90 5.39 -8.46
N ILE A 76 -8.77 6.22 -9.01
CA ILE A 76 -9.91 6.82 -8.33
C ILE A 76 -11.12 6.73 -9.26
N ASP A 77 -12.27 6.42 -8.67
CA ASP A 77 -13.57 6.61 -9.30
C ASP A 77 -14.05 8.03 -8.97
N SER A 78 -14.28 8.84 -9.99
CA SER A 78 -14.50 10.29 -9.88
C SER A 78 -15.69 10.77 -10.73
N ASP A 79 -16.58 9.84 -11.08
CA ASP A 79 -17.85 10.08 -11.77
C ASP A 79 -18.98 10.50 -10.81
#